data_AF-A0A3D4CH47-F1
#
_entry.id   AF-A0A3D4CH47-F1
#
_cell.length_a   1.000
_cell.length_b   1.000
_cell.length_c   1.000
_cell.angle_alpha   90.00
_cell.angle_beta   90.00
_cell.angle_gamma   90.00
#
_symmetry.space_group_name_H-M   'P 1'
#
loop_
_entity.id
_entity.type
_entity.pdbx_description
1 polymer ?
#
loop_
_entity_poly.entity_id
_entity_poly.type
_entity_poly.pdbx_seq_one_letter_code
_entity_poly.pdbx_strand_id
1 'polypeptide(L)'
;MNKWKIAFWISTTLLLITVVAAYVLIDQSVTIMYMRDGYEGTENDLKTLTQLINDTDLSKKQIMKSLDDHRLNEFIDFKSDTIGLERIQLIFKNGQLKRIEDQW
;
A
#
# COMPACT_ATOMS: atom_id res chain seq x y z
N MET A 1 -5.21 -53.32 21.21
CA MET A 1 -5.72 -52.03 20.69
C MET A 1 -6.30 -52.27 19.30
N ASN A 2 -7.52 -51.79 19.01
CA ASN A 2 -8.23 -52.14 17.78
C ASN A 2 -7.65 -51.35 16.59
N LYS A 3 -7.05 -52.05 15.61
CA LYS A 3 -6.28 -51.45 14.49
C LYS A 3 -7.08 -50.40 13.71
N TRP A 4 -8.38 -50.64 13.52
CA TRP A 4 -9.25 -49.69 12.83
C TRP A 4 -9.46 -48.39 13.62
N LYS A 5 -9.56 -48.47 14.96
CA LYS A 5 -9.66 -47.27 15.81
C LYS A 5 -8.39 -46.42 15.73
N ILE A 6 -7.22 -47.05 15.65
CA ILE A 6 -5.94 -46.35 15.49
C ILE A 6 -5.90 -45.61 14.16
N ALA A 7 -6.24 -46.31 13.06
CA ALA A 7 -6.26 -45.71 11.72
C ALA A 7 -7.23 -44.52 11.66
N PHE A 8 -8.42 -44.66 12.25
CA PHE A 8 -9.40 -43.58 12.36
C PHE A 8 -8.78 -42.33 13.02
N TRP A 9 -8.21 -42.47 14.22
CA TRP A 9 -7.65 -41.33 14.94
C TRP A 9 -6.46 -40.68 14.23
N ILE A 10 -5.62 -41.47 13.53
CA ILE A 10 -4.55 -40.92 12.69
C ILE A 10 -5.14 -40.07 11.57
N SER A 11 -6.11 -40.59 10.81
CA SER A 11 -6.76 -39.86 9.72
C SER A 11 -7.50 -38.61 10.21
N THR A 12 -8.20 -38.70 11.34
CA THR A 12 -8.88 -37.54 11.94
C THR A 12 -7.90 -36.47 12.37
N THR A 13 -6.80 -36.85 13.02
CA THR A 13 -5.77 -35.88 13.45
C THR A 13 -5.12 -35.22 12.24
N LEU A 14 -4.80 -36.00 11.21
CA LEU A 14 -4.23 -35.48 9.97
C LEU A 14 -5.18 -34.48 9.29
N LEU A 15 -6.47 -34.82 9.21
CA LEU A 15 -7.50 -33.94 8.66
C LEU A 15 -7.58 -32.61 9.43
N LEU A 16 -7.59 -32.66 10.75
CA LEU A 16 -7.63 -31.46 11.59
C LEU A 16 -6.40 -30.58 11.38
N ILE A 17 -5.21 -31.17 11.31
CA ILE A 17 -3.96 -30.44 11.02
C ILE A 17 -4.04 -29.76 9.65
N THR A 18 -4.54 -30.46 8.63
CA THR A 18 -4.69 -29.88 7.29
C THR A 18 -5.65 -28.69 7.29
N VAL A 19 -6.78 -28.78 7.98
CA VAL A 19 -7.75 -27.67 8.08
C VAL A 19 -7.13 -26.46 8.77
N VAL A 20 -6.43 -26.65 9.89
CA VAL A 20 -5.75 -25.57 10.61
C VAL A 20 -4.63 -24.96 9.76
N ALA A 21 -3.83 -25.79 9.08
CA ALA A 21 -2.77 -25.32 8.20
C ALA A 21 -3.34 -24.50 7.03
N ALA A 22 -4.44 -24.94 6.41
CA ALA A 22 -5.09 -24.20 5.35
C ALA A 22 -5.59 -22.82 5.83
N TYR A 23 -6.19 -22.74 7.02
CA TYR A 23 -6.60 -21.48 7.62
C TYR A 23 -5.42 -20.52 7.82
N VAL A 24 -4.32 -21.01 8.41
CA VAL A 24 -3.11 -20.21 8.65
C VAL A 24 -2.50 -19.71 7.34
N LEU A 25 -2.47 -20.52 6.29
CA LEU A 25 -1.95 -20.10 4.99
C LEU A 25 -2.80 -18.99 4.35
N ILE A 26 -4.12 -19.06 4.48
CA ILE A 26 -5.02 -18.01 3.98
C ILE A 26 -4.77 -16.70 4.75
N ASP A 27 -4.74 -16.76 6.07
CA ASP A 27 -4.51 -15.60 6.94
C ASP A 27 -3.15 -14.93 6.67
N GLN A 28 -2.10 -15.72 6.52
CA GLN A 28 -0.78 -15.21 6.14
C GLN A 28 -0.78 -14.57 4.76
N SER A 29 -1.49 -15.17 3.79
CA SER A 29 -1.58 -14.64 2.44
C SER A 29 -2.27 -13.27 2.42
N VAL A 30 -3.37 -13.12 3.17
CA VAL A 30 -4.06 -11.83 3.34
C VAL A 30 -3.13 -10.81 4.01
N THR A 31 -2.44 -11.20 5.07
CA THR A 31 -1.49 -10.33 5.78
C THR A 31 -0.37 -9.84 4.86
N ILE A 32 0.25 -10.73 4.10
CA ILE A 32 1.30 -10.39 3.13
C ILE A 32 0.77 -9.46 2.04
N MET A 33 -0.47 -9.68 1.59
CA MET A 33 -1.10 -8.83 0.58
C MET A 33 -1.25 -7.38 1.08
N TYR A 34 -1.75 -7.18 2.30
CA TYR A 34 -1.88 -5.84 2.89
C TYR A 34 -0.53 -5.18 3.16
N MET A 35 0.46 -5.93 3.64
CA MET A 35 1.82 -5.40 3.82
C MET A 35 2.41 -4.94 2.48
N ARG A 36 2.25 -5.76 1.43
CA ARG A 36 2.74 -5.43 0.09
C ARG A 36 2.05 -4.19 -0.46
N ASP A 37 0.73 -4.10 -0.37
CA ASP A 37 -0.04 -2.93 -0.80
C ASP A 37 0.45 -1.66 -0.08
N GLY A 38 0.74 -1.77 1.22
CA GLY A 38 1.29 -0.64 1.96
C GLY A 38 2.72 -0.24 1.58
N TYR A 39 3.59 -1.22 1.29
CA TYR A 39 4.93 -0.95 0.80
C TYR A 39 4.91 -0.36 -0.62
N GLU A 40 4.09 -0.88 -1.52
CA GLU A 40 3.93 -0.36 -2.89
C GLU A 40 3.51 1.11 -2.85
N GLY A 41 2.56 1.50 -2.00
CA GLY A 41 2.18 2.90 -1.87
C GLY A 41 3.29 3.79 -1.29
N THR A 42 4.08 3.28 -0.35
CA THR A 42 5.25 4.00 0.19
C THR A 42 6.32 4.20 -0.88
N GLU A 43 6.59 3.17 -1.68
CA GLU A 43 7.57 3.20 -2.76
C GLU A 43 7.14 4.15 -3.88
N ASN A 44 5.86 4.14 -4.25
CA ASN A 44 5.30 5.06 -5.24
C ASN A 44 5.43 6.51 -4.79
N ASP A 45 5.05 6.82 -3.54
CA ASP A 45 5.19 8.16 -3.00
C ASP A 45 6.65 8.62 -2.96
N LEU A 46 7.59 7.75 -2.56
CA LEU A 46 9.02 8.07 -2.57
C LEU A 46 9.53 8.35 -3.98
N LYS A 47 9.11 7.55 -4.97
CA LYS A 47 9.47 7.73 -6.37
C LYS A 47 8.93 9.05 -6.90
N THR A 48 7.66 9.36 -6.61
CA THR A 48 7.03 10.63 -6.97
C THR A 48 7.76 11.80 -6.32
N LEU A 49 8.04 11.75 -5.02
CA LEU A 49 8.81 12.79 -4.33
C LEU A 49 10.20 13.00 -4.96
N THR A 50 10.90 11.92 -5.28
CA THR A 50 12.22 11.98 -5.92
C THR A 50 12.14 12.68 -7.28
N GLN A 51 11.14 12.34 -8.10
CA GLN A 51 10.87 13.00 -9.37
C GLN A 51 10.55 14.48 -9.18
N LEU A 52 9.64 14.82 -8.25
CA LEU A 52 9.26 16.22 -8.00
C LEU A 52 10.45 17.07 -7.54
N ILE A 53 11.30 16.54 -6.64
CA ILE A 53 12.46 17.27 -6.12
C ILE A 53 13.54 17.46 -7.19
N ASN A 54 13.78 16.47 -8.04
CA ASN A 54 14.86 16.52 -9.03
C ASN A 54 14.45 17.26 -10.31
N ASP A 55 13.18 17.15 -10.73
CA ASP A 55 12.76 17.55 -12.07
C ASP A 55 11.87 18.80 -12.08
N THR A 56 11.52 19.36 -10.91
CA THR A 56 10.67 20.56 -10.82
C THR A 56 11.31 21.68 -10.00
N ASP A 57 10.82 22.90 -10.22
CA ASP A 57 11.13 24.09 -9.40
C ASP A 57 10.30 24.16 -8.10
N LEU A 58 9.65 23.07 -7.72
CA LEU A 58 8.73 22.94 -6.59
C LEU A 58 7.51 23.89 -6.66
N SER A 59 7.27 24.55 -7.80
CA SER A 59 6.04 25.30 -8.01
C SER A 59 4.86 24.36 -8.17
N LYS A 60 3.70 24.78 -7.66
CA LYS A 60 2.43 24.05 -7.79
C LYS A 60 2.13 23.74 -9.26
N LYS A 61 2.43 24.67 -10.18
CA LYS A 61 2.18 24.50 -11.62
C LYS A 61 3.05 23.41 -12.24
N GLN A 62 4.35 23.36 -11.92
CA GLN A 62 5.23 22.31 -12.45
C GLN A 62 4.91 20.94 -11.82
N ILE A 63 4.65 20.92 -10.51
CA ILE A 63 4.23 19.69 -9.82
C ILE A 63 2.93 19.14 -10.41
N MET A 64 1.93 19.98 -10.66
CA MET A 64 0.68 19.58 -11.34
C MET A 64 0.97 18.95 -12.71
N LYS A 65 1.85 19.57 -13.50
CA LYS A 65 2.23 19.03 -14.82
C LYS A 65 2.97 17.68 -14.70
N SER A 66 3.82 17.53 -13.70
CA SER A 66 4.53 16.27 -13.44
C SER A 66 3.60 15.17 -12.94
N LEU A 67 2.48 15.53 -12.31
CA LEU A 67 1.47 14.59 -11.80
C LEU A 67 0.37 14.28 -12.82
N ASP A 68 0.38 14.88 -14.02
CA ASP A 68 -0.65 14.68 -15.04
C ASP A 68 -0.69 13.23 -15.57
N ASP A 69 0.47 12.55 -15.58
CA ASP A 69 0.59 11.13 -15.91
C ASP A 69 0.64 10.23 -14.66
N HIS A 70 0.35 10.80 -13.48
CA HIS A 70 0.35 10.02 -12.23
C HIS A 70 -0.89 9.12 -12.18
N ARG A 71 -0.75 7.91 -11.65
CA ARG A 71 -1.85 6.94 -11.50
C ARG A 71 -3.05 7.48 -10.72
N LEU A 72 -2.82 8.44 -9.84
CA LEU A 72 -3.86 9.09 -9.03
C LEU A 72 -4.42 10.38 -9.64
N ASN A 73 -4.03 10.77 -10.86
CA ASN A 73 -4.40 12.06 -11.46
C ASN A 73 -5.92 12.33 -11.40
N GLU A 74 -6.74 11.31 -11.69
CA GLU A 74 -8.21 11.42 -11.65
C GLU A 74 -8.79 11.67 -10.25
N PHE A 75 -8.04 11.36 -9.20
CA PHE A 75 -8.47 11.48 -7.79
C PHE A 75 -7.86 12.70 -7.10
N ILE A 76 -6.93 13.40 -7.75
CA ILE A 76 -6.25 14.56 -7.16
C ILE A 76 -7.09 15.83 -7.35
N ASP A 77 -7.37 16.53 -6.25
CA ASP A 77 -7.89 17.89 -6.31
C ASP A 77 -6.74 18.91 -6.48
N PHE A 78 -6.45 19.25 -7.73
CA PHE A 78 -5.43 20.26 -8.04
C PHE A 78 -5.83 21.70 -7.71
N LYS A 79 -7.10 21.97 -7.38
CA LYS A 79 -7.55 23.32 -7.02
C LYS A 79 -7.17 23.65 -5.57
N SER A 80 -7.18 22.64 -4.70
CA SER A 80 -6.77 22.75 -3.30
C SER A 80 -5.30 23.16 -3.15
N ASP A 81 -4.98 23.86 -2.07
CA ASP A 81 -3.59 24.13 -1.66
C ASP A 81 -2.91 22.91 -1.02
N THR A 82 -3.62 21.78 -0.95
CA THR A 82 -3.10 20.49 -0.51
C THR A 82 -3.43 19.44 -1.55
N ILE A 83 -2.39 18.77 -2.06
CA ILE A 83 -2.51 17.64 -2.99
C ILE A 83 -2.20 16.36 -2.22
N GLY A 84 -3.16 15.45 -2.12
CA GLY A 84 -2.93 14.11 -1.57
C GLY A 84 -2.36 13.15 -2.62
N LEU A 85 -1.42 12.30 -2.20
CA LEU A 85 -0.95 11.13 -2.94
C LEU A 85 -1.48 9.86 -2.24
N GLU A 86 -0.69 8.78 -2.16
CA GLU A 86 -1.15 7.54 -1.51
C GLU A 86 -1.03 7.61 0.01
N ARG A 87 0.11 8.08 0.49
CA ARG A 87 0.52 8.07 1.90
C ARG A 87 0.92 9.42 2.44
N ILE A 88 1.09 10.40 1.55
CA ILE A 88 1.54 11.75 1.88
C ILE A 88 0.64 12.82 1.25
N GLN A 89 0.76 14.03 1.78
CA GLN A 89 0.17 15.23 1.21
C GLN A 89 1.21 16.32 0.99
N LEU A 90 1.08 17.00 -0.14
CA LEU A 90 1.89 18.11 -0.57
C LEU A 90 1.16 19.40 -0.24
N ILE A 91 1.69 20.20 0.68
CA ILE A 91 1.09 21.46 1.10
C ILE A 91 1.79 22.63 0.43
N PHE A 92 1.00 23.42 -0.29
CA PHE A 92 1.44 24.58 -1.04
C PHE A 92 1.14 25.87 -0.30
N LYS A 93 2.04 26.84 -0.43
CA LYS A 93 1.82 28.21 0.03
C LYS A 93 2.34 29.17 -1.03
N ASN A 94 1.52 30.13 -1.45
CA ASN A 94 1.85 31.09 -2.51
C ASN A 94 2.30 30.41 -3.81
N GLY A 95 1.70 29.27 -4.16
CA GLY A 95 2.02 28.53 -5.39
C GLY A 95 3.33 27.74 -5.37
N GLN A 96 3.96 27.57 -4.20
CA GLN A 96 5.20 26.82 -4.01
C GLN A 96 5.00 25.72 -2.96
N LEU A 97 5.64 24.56 -3.15
CA LEU A 97 5.62 23.48 -2.18
C LEU A 97 6.31 23.95 -0.90
N LYS A 98 5.59 23.87 0.22
CA LYS A 98 6.10 24.34 1.51
C LYS A 98 6.34 23.22 2.50
N ARG A 99 5.49 22.19 2.50
CA ARG A 99 5.59 21.06 3.42
C ARG A 99 5.10 19.79 2.75
N ILE A 100 5.69 18.68 3.17
CA ILE A 100 5.22 17.33 2.87
C ILE A 100 4.84 16.74 4.24
N GLU A 101 3.68 16.11 4.30
CA GLU A 101 3.17 15.48 5.51
C GLU A 101 2.70 14.06 5.22
N ASP A 102 2.87 13.22 6.21
CA ASP A 102 2.24 11.91 6.31
C ASP A 102 0.71 12.05 6.46
N GLN A 103 -0.05 11.20 5.77
CA GLN A 103 -1.53 11.13 5.90
C GLN A 103 -1.99 10.12 6.99
N TRP A 104 -1.09 9.71 7.89
CA TRP A 104 -1.30 8.67 8.91
C TRP A 104 -1.54 9.26 10.30
#